data_AF-A0A940SS77-F1
#
_entry.id   AF-A0A940SS77-F1
#
_cell.length_a   1.000
_cell.length_b   1.000
_cell.length_c   1.000
_cell.angle_alpha   90.00
_cell.angle_beta   90.00
_cell.angle_gamma   90.00
#
_symmetry.space_group_name_H-M   'P 1'
#
loop_
_entity.id
_entity.type
_entity.pdbx_description
1 polymer ?
#
loop_
_entity_poly.entity_id
_entity_poly.type
_entity_poly.pdbx_seq_one_letter_code
_entity_poly.pdbx_strand_id
1 'polypeptide(L)' 'MTMTIDRFEGDYAVLEIREETGEVLYKNLPASWLPDDAAEGDVLVKTAEGYAIDTLETEKRRAAAAEKLSGLQG' A
#
# COMPACT_ATOMS: atom_id res chain seq x y z
N MET A 1 5.06 2.56 -8.43
CA MET A 1 4.04 1.47 -8.56
C MET A 1 3.20 1.42 -7.29
N THR A 2 1.88 1.50 -7.39
CA THR A 2 0.94 1.40 -6.25
C THR A 2 -0.01 0.21 -6.45
N MET A 3 -0.38 -0.46 -5.36
CA MET A 3 -1.30 -1.59 -5.39
C MET A 3 -2.46 -1.28 -4.46
N THR A 4 -3.70 -1.30 -4.93
CA THR A 4 -4.88 -0.94 -4.15
C THR A 4 -5.91 -2.06 -4.21
N ILE A 5 -6.60 -2.34 -3.11
CA ILE A 5 -7.70 -3.31 -3.10
C ILE A 5 -8.94 -2.66 -3.74
N ASP A 6 -9.37 -3.17 -4.89
CA ASP A 6 -10.58 -2.67 -5.58
C ASP A 6 -11.84 -3.26 -4.96
N ARG A 7 -11.88 -4.58 -4.77
CA ARG A 7 -12.99 -5.30 -4.14
C ARG A 7 -12.59 -6.67 -3.61
N PHE A 8 -13.37 -7.21 -2.67
CA PHE A 8 -13.28 -8.62 -2.30
C PHE A 8 -14.37 -9.45 -3.00
N GLU A 9 -13.97 -10.52 -3.67
CA GLU A 9 -14.82 -11.53 -4.29
C GLU A 9 -14.74 -12.84 -3.50
N GLY A 10 -15.49 -12.90 -2.39
CA GLY A 10 -15.56 -14.10 -1.54
C GLY A 10 -14.21 -14.42 -0.89
N ASP A 11 -13.52 -15.45 -1.39
CA ASP A 11 -12.21 -15.89 -0.89
C ASP A 11 -11.03 -15.24 -1.62
N TYR A 12 -11.31 -14.37 -2.60
CA TYR A 12 -10.29 -13.67 -3.38
C TYR A 12 -10.48 -12.16 -3.26
N ALA A 13 -9.40 -11.40 -3.42
CA ALA A 13 -9.38 -9.96 -3.49
C ALA A 13 -8.84 -9.52 -4.86
N VAL A 14 -9.51 -8.55 -5.45
CA VAL A 14 -9.09 -7.91 -6.70
C VAL A 14 -8.24 -6.71 -6.36
N LEU A 15 -7.01 -6.71 -6.88
CA LEU A 15 -6.04 -5.64 -6.71
C LEU A 15 -5.89 -4.85 -7.99
N GLU A 16 -6.02 -3.53 -7.90
CA GLU A 16 -5.62 -2.60 -8.94
C GLU A 16 -4.16 -2.21 -8.72
N ILE A 17 -3.32 -2.47 -9.72
CA ILE A 17 -1.89 -2.19 -9.70
C ILE A 17 -1.63 -1.11 -10.72
N ARG A 18 -1.22 0.06 -10.25
CA ARG A 18 -0.88 1.20 -11.10
C ARG A 18 0.64 1.33 -11.24
N GLU A 19 1.11 1.15 -12.46
CA GLU A 19 2.52 1.35 -12.81
C GLU A 19 2.83 2.82 -13.14
N GLU A 20 4.11 3.18 -13.03
CA GLU A 20 4.56 4.55 -13.36
C GLU A 20 4.51 4.86 -14.86
N THR A 21 4.44 3.83 -15.70
CA THR A 21 4.21 3.94 -17.15
C THR A 21 2.78 4.41 -17.47
N GLY A 22 1.88 4.40 -16.48
CA GLY A 22 0.45 4.68 -16.66
C GLY A 22 -0.38 3.42 -16.94
N GLU A 23 0.25 2.25 -16.97
CA GLU A 23 -0.44 0.96 -17.09
C GLU A 23 -1.17 0.61 -15.78
N VAL A 24 -2.39 0.13 -15.92
CA VAL A 24 -3.22 -0.35 -14.82
C VAL A 24 -3.45 -1.84 -15.01
N LEU A 25 -3.01 -2.64 -14.07
CA LEU A 25 -3.09 -4.10 -14.08
C LEU A 25 -4.01 -4.55 -12.96
N TYR A 26 -4.91 -5.50 -13.24
CA TYR A 26 -5.75 -6.10 -12.23
C TYR A 26 -5.22 -7.48 -11.87
N LYS A 27 -5.07 -7.76 -10.57
CA LYS A 27 -4.57 -9.04 -10.08
C LYS A 27 -5.49 -9.59 -9.00
N ASN A 28 -5.93 -10.83 -9.17
CA ASN A 28 -6.60 -11.58 -8.12
C ASN A 28 -5.56 -12.17 -7.16
N LEU A 29 -5.76 -11.97 -5.86
CA LEU A 29 -5.02 -12.67 -4.81
C LEU A 29 -6.00 -13.37 -3.86
N PRO A 30 -5.61 -14.48 -3.24
CA PRO A 30 -6.41 -15.08 -2.17
C PRO A 30 -6.55 -14.08 -1.01
N ALA A 31 -7.75 -13.93 -0.46
CA ALA A 31 -7.97 -13.09 0.73
C ALA A 31 -7.13 -13.59 1.92
N SER A 32 -6.86 -14.90 2.01
CA SER A 32 -5.92 -15.49 2.99
C SER A 32 -4.47 -15.02 2.85
N TRP A 33 -4.08 -14.44 1.72
CA TRP A 33 -2.74 -13.85 1.54
C TRP A 33 -2.68 -12.39 1.96
N LEU A 34 -3.83 -11.76 2.16
CA LEU A 34 -3.93 -10.41 2.67
C LEU A 34 -3.99 -10.45 4.19
N PRO A 35 -3.41 -9.44 4.87
CA PRO A 35 -3.60 -9.30 6.30
C PRO A 35 -5.08 -9.10 6.62
N ASP A 36 -5.53 -9.62 7.76
CA ASP A 36 -6.94 -9.56 8.20
C ASP A 36 -7.49 -8.12 8.33
N ASP A 37 -6.60 -7.13 8.43
CA ASP A 37 -6.91 -5.70 8.54
C ASP A 37 -7.13 -5.02 7.18
N ALA A 38 -6.96 -5.76 6.07
CA ALA A 38 -7.03 -5.19 4.72
C ALA A 38 -8.48 -4.98 4.27
N ALA A 39 -8.83 -3.75 3.90
CA ALA A 39 -10.17 -3.42 3.41
C ALA A 39 -10.16 -2.90 1.97
N GLU A 40 -11.35 -2.77 1.37
CA GLU A 40 -11.52 -2.18 0.05
C GLU A 40 -11.03 -0.72 0.08
N GLY A 41 -10.13 -0.38 -0.84
CA GLY A 41 -9.46 0.91 -0.90
C GLY A 41 -8.11 1.00 -0.17
N ASP A 42 -7.69 -0.04 0.56
CA ASP A 42 -6.35 -0.07 1.17
C ASP A 42 -5.25 -0.21 0.13
N VAL A 43 -4.14 0.48 0.38
CA VAL A 43 -2.93 0.40 -0.44
C VAL A 43 -2.00 -0.66 0.14
N LEU A 44 -1.62 -1.61 -0.69
CA LEU A 44 -0.63 -2.63 -0.38
C LEU A 44 0.74 -2.24 -0.91
N VAL A 45 1.76 -2.56 -0.13
CA VAL A 45 3.16 -2.56 -0.55
C VAL A 45 3.70 -3.97 -0.62
N LYS A 46 4.43 -4.22 -1.70
CA LYS A 46 5.18 -5.46 -1.86
C LYS A 46 6.49 -5.36 -1.09
N THR A 47 6.66 -6.21 -0.09
CA THR A 47 7.89 -6.36 0.69
C THR A 47 8.60 -7.66 0.31
N ALA A 48 9.80 -7.90 0.86
CA ALA A 48 10.53 -9.15 0.63
C ALA A 48 9.82 -10.38 1.21
N GLU A 49 8.94 -10.19 2.21
CA GLU A 49 8.22 -11.25 2.91
C GLU A 49 6.78 -11.43 2.42
N GLY A 50 6.26 -10.56 1.54
CA GLY A 50 4.91 -10.68 0.99
C GLY A 50 4.26 -9.34 0.66
N TYR A 51 2.95 -9.25 0.91
CA TYR A 51 2.17 -8.01 0.79
C TYR A 51 1.85 -7.50 2.20
N ALA A 52 2.17 -6.24 2.47
CA ALA A 52 1.79 -5.56 3.70
C ALA A 52 0.87 -4.39 3.36
N ILE A 53 -0.12 -4.10 4.20
CA ILE A 53 -0.86 -2.84 4.09
C ILE A 53 0.14 -1.72 4.35
N ASP A 54 0.20 -0.75 3.46
CA ASP A 54 1.04 0.42 3.65
C ASP A 54 0.38 1.39 4.63
N THR A 55 0.39 1.01 5.90
CA THR A 55 0.18 1.96 7.02
C THR A 55 1.36 2.95 7.12
N LEU A 56 2.43 2.75 6.35
CA LEU A 56 3.64 3.56 6.34
C LEU A 56 3.54 4.85 5.52
N GLU A 57 2.67 5.00 4.52
CA GLU A 57 2.29 6.30 3.95
C GLU A 57 1.50 7.14 4.96
N THR A 58 0.82 6.49 5.92
CA THR A 58 0.15 7.17 7.04
C THR A 58 1.16 7.71 8.06
N GLU A 59 2.22 6.95 8.39
CA GLU A 59 3.23 7.40 9.36
C GLU A 59 4.41 8.20 8.76
N LYS A 60 4.88 7.89 7.55
CA LYS A 60 5.97 8.65 6.89
C LYS A 60 5.56 10.06 6.49
N ARG A 61 4.27 10.33 6.20
CA ARG A 61 3.79 11.72 6.08
C ARG A 61 3.88 12.49 7.40
N ARG A 62 3.74 11.83 8.56
CA ARG A 62 3.99 12.48 9.85
C ARG A 62 5.48 12.64 10.17
N ALA A 63 6.32 11.67 9.83
CA ALA A 63 7.77 11.76 10.09
C ALA A 63 8.48 12.80 9.20
N ALA A 64 8.09 12.94 7.93
CA ALA A 64 8.70 13.93 7.03
C ALA A 64 8.38 15.39 7.40
N ALA A 65 7.34 15.64 8.20
CA ALA A 65 7.07 16.97 8.77
C ALA A 65 7.99 17.32 9.94
N ALA A 66 8.66 16.34 10.57
CA ALA A 66 9.51 16.56 11.73
C ALA A 66 10.99 16.83 11.37
N GLU A 67 11.48 16.35 10.22
CA GLU A 67 12.91 16.48 9.86
C GLU A 67 13.33 17.81 9.21
N LYS A 68 12.40 18.72 8.89
CA LYS A 68 12.76 20.05 8.35
C LYS A 68 13.16 21.09 9.41
N LEU A 69 13.13 20.77 10.71
CA LEU A 69 13.43 21.74 11.77
C LEU A 69 14.80 21.62 12.42
N SER A 70 15.61 20.60 12.11
CA SER A 70 16.87 20.36 12.85
C SER A 70 18.17 20.66 12.09
N GLY A 71 18.10 21.18 10.86
CA GLY A 71 19.28 21.45 10.02
C GLY A 71 19.70 22.92 9.89
N LEU A 72 19.11 23.84 10.65
CA LEU A 72 19.38 25.28 10.52
C LEU A 72 19.54 25.93 11.90
N GLN A 73 20.60 25.54 12.61
CA GLN A 73 21.19 26.33 13.70
C GLN A 73 22.51 25.69 14.15
N GLY A 74 23.61 26.44 14.04
CA GLY A 74 24.87 26.17 14.71
C GLY A 74 26.06 26.09 13.79
#